data_AF-A0A8J8MFT7-F1
#
_entry.id   AF-A0A8J8MFT7-F1
#
_cell.length_a   1.000
_cell.length_b   1.000
_cell.length_c   1.000
_cell.angle_alpha   90.00
_cell.angle_beta   90.00
_cell.angle_gamma   90.00
#
_symmetry.space_group_name_H-M   'P 1'
#
loop_
_entity.id
_entity.type
_entity.pdbx_description
1 polymer ?
#
loop_
_entity_poly.entity_id
_entity_poly.type
_entity_poly.pdbx_seq_one_letter_code
_entity_poly.pdbx_strand_id
1 'polypeptide(L)'
;MNKIGFCLSGIMSLICLFAMLINAFIIGLTPTIGETVWKFSQFGSYHYTDFLPNFSSSYTISIIFFILGIGLCILFYIREKAEHK
;
A
#
# COMPACT_ATOMS: atom_id res chain seq x y z
N MET A 1 -14.92 19.60 -16.62
CA MET A 1 -14.41 18.60 -15.65
C MET A 1 -15.19 17.27 -15.66
N ASN A 2 -14.56 16.15 -16.03
CA ASN A 2 -15.14 14.82 -15.81
C ASN A 2 -14.99 14.45 -14.32
N LYS A 3 -15.89 14.99 -13.48
CA LYS A 3 -15.84 14.90 -12.00
C LYS A 3 -15.72 13.46 -11.50
N ILE A 4 -16.32 12.53 -12.25
CA ILE A 4 -16.30 11.10 -11.97
C ILE A 4 -14.87 10.53 -12.12
N GLY A 5 -14.15 10.90 -13.18
CA GLY A 5 -12.78 10.45 -13.41
C GLY A 5 -11.76 10.99 -12.39
N PHE A 6 -11.93 12.24 -11.96
CA PHE A 6 -11.12 12.82 -10.89
C PHE A 6 -11.40 12.14 -9.54
N CYS A 7 -12.67 11.90 -9.21
CA CYS A 7 -13.04 11.21 -7.98
C CYS A 7 -12.52 9.76 -7.96
N LEU A 8 -12.66 9.03 -9.08
CA LEU A 8 -12.15 7.65 -9.21
C LEU A 8 -10.62 7.56 -9.07
N SER A 9 -9.87 8.49 -9.68
CA SER A 9 -8.40 8.51 -9.55
C SER A 9 -7.95 8.84 -8.12
N GLY A 10 -8.68 9.71 -7.41
CA GLY A 10 -8.47 9.98 -5.99
C GLY A 10 -8.74 8.75 -5.12
N ILE A 11 -9.89 8.09 -5.31
CA ILE A 11 -10.25 6.87 -4.59
C ILE A 11 -9.21 5.75 -4.83
N MET A 12 -8.79 5.56 -6.09
CA MET A 12 -7.77 4.58 -6.44
C MET A 12 -6.44 4.83 -5.71
N SER A 13 -6.01 6.09 -5.67
CA SER A 13 -4.79 6.49 -4.95
C SER A 13 -4.91 6.19 -3.45
N LEU A 14 -6.07 6.49 -2.86
CA LEU A 14 -6.33 6.32 -1.44
C LEU A 14 -6.36 4.82 -1.05
N ILE A 15 -6.98 3.97 -1.87
CA ILE A 15 -6.99 2.52 -1.69
C ILE A 15 -5.56 1.96 -1.76
N CYS A 16 -4.75 2.39 -2.74
CA CYS A 16 -3.36 1.94 -2.87
C CYS A 16 -2.51 2.33 -1.66
N LEU A 17 -2.71 3.54 -1.12
CA LEU A 17 -2.05 4.00 0.09
C LEU A 17 -2.42 3.12 1.30
N PHE A 18 -3.71 2.78 1.47
CA PHE A 18 -4.15 1.85 2.51
C PHE A 18 -3.52 0.46 2.35
N ALA A 19 -3.47 -0.07 1.12
CA ALA A 19 -2.84 -1.36 0.85
C ALA A 19 -1.34 -1.37 1.22
N MET A 20 -0.61 -0.29 0.91
CA MET A 20 0.79 -0.14 1.32
C MET A 20 0.95 -0.11 2.84
N LEU A 21 0.04 0.57 3.54
CA LEU A 21 0.09 0.71 5.00
C LEU A 21 -0.22 -0.62 5.71
N ILE A 22 -1.19 -1.38 5.20
CA ILE A 22 -1.49 -2.74 5.68
C ILE A 22 -0.30 -3.67 5.46
N ASN A 23 0.30 -3.66 4.27
CA ASN A 23 1.49 -4.47 3.98
C ASN A 23 2.63 -4.15 4.96
N ALA A 24 2.90 -2.87 5.22
CA ALA A 24 3.90 -2.45 6.19
C ALA A 24 3.57 -2.93 7.62
N PHE A 25 2.30 -2.85 8.01
CA PHE A 25 1.83 -3.28 9.32
C PHE A 25 1.99 -4.80 9.52
N ILE A 26 1.62 -5.61 8.52
CA ILE A 26 1.75 -7.06 8.58
C ILE A 26 3.23 -7.47 8.67
N ILE A 27 4.10 -6.88 7.83
CA ILE A 27 5.55 -7.18 7.85
C ILE A 27 6.16 -6.93 9.24
N GLY A 28 5.71 -5.90 9.96
CA GLY A 28 6.16 -5.65 11.34
C GLY A 28 5.54 -6.57 12.39
N LEU A 29 4.27 -6.95 12.23
CA LEU A 29 3.54 -7.77 13.20
C LEU A 29 3.91 -9.26 13.14
N THR A 30 4.03 -9.83 11.95
CA THR A 30 4.26 -11.28 11.78
C THR A 30 5.47 -11.80 12.56
N PRO A 31 6.65 -11.16 12.53
CA PRO A 31 7.78 -11.63 13.33
C PRO A 31 7.55 -11.47 14.84
N THR A 32 6.87 -10.41 15.28
CA THR A 32 6.56 -10.16 16.70
C THR A 32 5.59 -11.22 17.25
N ILE A 33 4.58 -11.59 16.46
CA ILE A 33 3.65 -12.67 16.79
C ILE A 33 4.40 -14.01 16.80
N GLY A 34 5.25 -14.26 15.79
CA GLY A 34 6.08 -15.46 15.73
C GLY A 34 7.01 -15.61 16.93
N GLU A 35 7.64 -14.53 17.38
CA GLU A 35 8.50 -14.51 18.57
C GLU A 35 7.68 -14.82 19.83
N THR A 36 6.50 -14.22 19.95
CA THR A 36 5.60 -14.45 21.08
C THR A 36 5.18 -15.93 21.14
N VAL A 37 4.73 -16.50 20.02
CA VAL A 37 4.34 -17.91 19.92
C VAL A 37 5.50 -18.84 20.26
N TRP A 38 6.71 -18.55 19.77
CA TRP A 38 7.90 -19.33 20.09
C TRP A 38 8.27 -19.28 21.58
N LYS A 39 8.21 -18.11 22.22
CA LYS A 39 8.46 -17.97 23.67
C LYS A 39 7.49 -18.80 24.51
N PHE A 40 6.24 -18.94 24.05
CA PHE A 40 5.23 -19.77 24.71
C PHE A 40 5.40 -21.27 24.44
N SER A 41 5.87 -21.68 23.26
CA SER A 41 5.98 -23.10 22.90
C SER A 41 7.28 -23.76 23.40
N GLN A 42 8.34 -22.98 23.65
CA GLN A 42 9.68 -23.45 24.06
C GLN A 42 10.27 -24.58 23.19
N PHE A 43 9.84 -24.70 21.93
CA PHE A 43 10.33 -25.72 20.99
C PHE A 43 11.16 -25.08 19.87
N GLY A 44 12.39 -25.58 19.68
CA GLY A 44 13.28 -25.23 18.55
C GLY A 44 13.99 -23.86 18.67
N SER A 45 14.66 -23.43 17.59
CA SER A 45 15.27 -22.10 17.47
C SER A 45 14.37 -21.14 16.70
N TYR A 46 14.27 -19.89 17.17
CA TYR A 46 13.60 -18.81 16.46
C TYR A 46 14.55 -18.10 15.49
N HIS A 47 14.14 -18.00 14.23
CA HIS A 47 14.80 -17.15 13.24
C HIS A 47 13.80 -16.14 12.69
N TYR A 48 14.11 -14.85 12.84
CA TYR A 48 13.25 -13.73 12.43
C TYR A 48 12.87 -13.79 10.93
N THR A 49 13.79 -14.25 10.09
CA THR A 49 13.61 -14.37 8.64
C THR A 49 12.56 -15.39 8.24
N ASP A 50 12.27 -16.38 9.07
CA ASP A 50 11.30 -17.43 8.75
C ASP A 50 9.86 -16.91 8.86
N PHE A 51 9.67 -15.82 9.61
CA PHE A 51 8.39 -15.16 9.84
C PHE A 51 8.24 -13.87 9.03
N LEU A 52 9.17 -13.56 8.13
CA LEU A 52 9.11 -12.39 7.25
C LEU A 52 8.25 -12.72 6.02
N PRO A 53 7.03 -12.17 5.94
CA PRO A 53 6.18 -12.44 4.79
C PRO A 53 6.67 -11.66 3.56
N ASN A 54 6.72 -12.33 2.41
CA ASN A 54 7.11 -11.71 1.16
C ASN A 54 5.91 -11.03 0.48
N PHE A 55 5.75 -9.73 0.74
CA PHE A 55 4.76 -8.87 0.06
C PHE A 55 5.39 -7.95 -1.00
N SER A 56 6.61 -8.22 -1.46
CA SER A 56 7.32 -7.33 -2.39
C SER A 56 6.55 -7.07 -3.69
N SER A 57 5.88 -8.07 -4.24
CA SER A 57 5.04 -7.94 -5.44
C SER A 57 3.82 -7.06 -5.19
N SER A 58 3.07 -7.32 -4.12
CA SER A 58 1.89 -6.54 -3.71
C SER A 58 2.24 -5.08 -3.44
N TYR A 59 3.35 -4.83 -2.76
CA TYR A 59 3.83 -3.48 -2.46
C TYR A 59 4.24 -2.72 -3.73
N THR A 60 4.96 -3.39 -4.64
CA THR A 60 5.38 -2.80 -5.93
C THR A 60 4.19 -2.41 -6.79
N ILE A 61 3.19 -3.30 -6.91
CA ILE A 61 1.96 -3.02 -7.65
C ILE A 61 1.24 -1.82 -7.03
N SER A 62 1.09 -1.79 -5.70
CA SER A 62 0.43 -0.69 -5.00
C SER A 62 1.10 0.66 -5.26
N ILE A 63 2.43 0.72 -5.28
CA ILE A 63 3.19 1.94 -5.61
C ILE A 63 2.91 2.41 -7.04
N ILE A 64 2.94 1.50 -8.02
CA ILE A 64 2.73 1.85 -9.43
C ILE A 64 1.33 2.46 -9.60
N PHE A 65 0.30 1.82 -9.06
CA PHE A 65 -1.07 2.33 -9.15
C PHE A 65 -1.28 3.62 -8.36
N PHE A 66 -0.59 3.81 -7.22
CA PHE A 66 -0.61 5.06 -6.48
C PHE A 66 -0.05 6.23 -7.29
N ILE A 67 1.12 6.04 -7.93
CA ILE A 67 1.75 7.06 -8.77
C ILE A 67 0.85 7.39 -9.98
N LEU A 68 0.28 6.38 -10.62
CA LEU A 68 -0.65 6.58 -11.74
C LEU A 68 -1.92 7.33 -11.31
N GLY A 69 -2.48 7.00 -10.14
CA GLY A 69 -3.64 7.68 -9.58
C GLY A 69 -3.39 9.16 -9.33
N ILE A 70 -2.26 9.49 -8.69
CA ILE A 70 -1.85 10.89 -8.47
C ILE A 70 -1.63 11.61 -9.81
N GLY A 71 -0.95 10.95 -10.77
CA GLY A 71 -0.71 11.51 -12.10
C GLY A 71 -2.01 11.86 -12.83
N LEU A 72 -3.01 10.99 -12.75
CA LEU A 72 -4.35 11.25 -13.30
C LEU A 72 -5.06 12.41 -12.60
N CYS A 73 -5.00 12.48 -11.26
CA CYS A 73 -5.56 13.61 -10.52
C CYS A 73 -4.95 14.95 -10.96
N ILE A 74 -3.61 15.01 -11.09
CA ILE A 74 -2.90 16.20 -11.56
C ILE A 74 -3.32 16.55 -12.99
N LEU A 75 -3.40 15.57 -13.89
CA LEU A 75 -3.79 15.77 -15.29
C LEU A 75 -5.21 16.36 -15.39
N PHE A 76 -6.17 15.80 -14.64
CA PHE A 76 -7.54 16.32 -14.61
C PHE A 76 -7.60 17.75 -14.05
N TYR A 77 -6.82 18.06 -13.01
CA TYR A 77 -6.73 19.40 -12.43
C TYR A 77 -6.15 20.43 -13.41
N ILE A 78 -5.06 20.08 -14.13
CA ILE A 78 -4.46 20.95 -15.13
C ILE A 78 -5.42 21.22 -16.28
N ARG A 79 -6.12 20.19 -16.77
CA ARG A 79 -7.11 20.35 -17.86
C ARG A 79 -8.26 21.27 -17.45
N GLU A 80 -8.77 21.15 -16.23
CA GLU A 80 -9.81 22.05 -15.72
C GLU A 80 -9.31 23.50 -15.67
N LYS A 81 -8.10 23.74 -15.17
CA LYS A 81 -7.51 25.08 -15.12
C LYS A 81 -7.32 25.71 -16.52
N ALA A 82 -7.08 24.89 -17.54
CA ALA A 82 -6.92 25.35 -18.93
C ALA A 82 -8.27 25.69 -19.59
N GLU A 83 -9.36 25.01 -19.24
CA GLU A 83 -10.72 25.29 -19.74
C GLU A 83 -11.33 26.58 -19.15
N HIS A 84 -10.82 27.04 -18.00
CA HIS A 84 -11.29 28.25 -17.31
C HIS A 84 -10.43 29.51 -17.56
N LYS A 85 -9.55 29.47 -18.55
CA LYS A 85 -8.77 30.62 -19.04
C LYS A 85 -9.28 31.06 -20.41
#